data_AF-A0A9E5M2J6-F1
#
_entry.id   AF-A0A9E5M2J6-F1
#
_cell.length_a   1.000
_cell.length_b   1.000
_cell.length_c   1.000
_cell.angle_alpha   90.00
_cell.angle_beta   90.00
_cell.angle_gamma   90.00
#
_symmetry.space_group_name_H-M   'P 1'
#
loop_
_entity.id
_entity.type
_entity.pdbx_description
1 polymer ?
#
loop_
_entity_poly.entity_id
_entity_poly.type
_entity_poly.pdbx_seq_one_letter_code
_entity_poly.pdbx_strand_id
1 'polypeptide(L)'
;MSQTVGQQLIAALRAVGQAYAPGDQVAPCAVLWADPERLWATVVPELLPVLPELYQLGRYDLELRSGPALWMRCIEARLIEGAPAADTTPILYLPGVSREQLRAAEDCTAELAALVELQYRGAAWLHVNGKEWTPYAYLVSRHGGLDLDVAKDQATLDALAGALPSLLGEPVAQLRGRRLDSEFFNAMVAPDATGLLLRWLSDPEGFRQRRSDPEWKAFCQQCKTEAGLDPVKDGPLKAATLLAAR
;
A
#
# COMPACT_ATOMS: atom_id res chain seq x y z
N MET A 1 -10.00 2.01 22.33
CA MET A 1 -9.39 2.68 21.17
C MET A 1 -9.65 1.80 19.95
N SER A 2 -10.20 2.34 18.85
CA SER A 2 -10.38 1.55 17.62
C SER A 2 -9.03 1.37 16.96
N GLN A 3 -8.70 0.15 16.51
CA GLN A 3 -7.49 -0.08 15.74
C GLN A 3 -7.57 0.63 14.38
N THR A 4 -6.44 1.16 13.91
CA THR A 4 -6.33 1.77 12.58
C THR A 4 -6.16 0.71 11.50
N VAL A 5 -6.35 1.09 10.23
CA VAL A 5 -6.10 0.20 9.08
C VAL A 5 -4.65 -0.30 9.09
N GLY A 6 -3.67 0.56 9.37
CA GLY A 6 -2.27 0.18 9.47
C GLY A 6 -2.00 -0.81 10.60
N GLN A 7 -2.62 -0.63 11.78
CA GLN A 7 -2.50 -1.57 12.88
C GLN A 7 -3.09 -2.95 12.55
N GLN A 8 -4.23 -2.99 11.83
CA GLN A 8 -4.81 -4.24 11.36
C GLN A 8 -3.90 -4.93 10.33
N LEU A 9 -3.34 -4.17 9.38
CA LEU A 9 -2.41 -4.71 8.38
C LEU A 9 -1.18 -5.34 9.04
N ILE A 10 -0.57 -4.65 10.01
CA ILE A 10 0.56 -5.17 10.78
C ILE A 10 0.17 -6.45 11.53
N ALA A 11 -1.00 -6.45 12.18
CA ALA A 11 -1.50 -7.64 12.88
C ALA A 11 -1.72 -8.82 11.93
N ALA A 12 -2.26 -8.57 10.72
CA ALA A 12 -2.48 -9.59 9.70
C ALA A 12 -1.14 -10.19 9.22
N LEU A 13 -0.13 -9.37 8.95
CA LEU A 13 1.20 -9.84 8.56
C LEU A 13 1.87 -10.67 9.67
N ARG A 14 1.80 -10.21 10.92
CA ARG A 14 2.35 -10.94 12.08
C ARG A 14 1.63 -12.25 12.33
N ALA A 15 0.30 -12.29 12.15
CA ALA A 15 -0.48 -13.50 12.31
C ALA A 15 -0.02 -14.62 11.36
N VAL A 16 0.42 -14.28 10.14
CA VAL A 16 0.99 -15.27 9.20
C VAL A 16 2.24 -15.94 9.78
N GLY A 17 3.13 -15.17 10.42
CA GLY A 17 4.34 -15.70 11.05
C GLY A 17 4.07 -16.63 12.24
N GLN A 18 2.86 -16.54 12.82
CA GLN A 18 2.42 -17.34 13.97
C GLN A 18 1.47 -18.47 13.59
N ALA A 19 0.99 -18.51 12.34
CA ALA A 19 0.02 -19.48 11.85
C ALA A 19 0.69 -20.82 11.47
N TYR A 20 1.21 -21.53 12.48
CA TYR A 20 1.72 -22.89 12.35
C TYR A 20 1.26 -23.74 13.53
N ALA A 21 1.22 -25.06 13.38
CA ALA A 21 0.86 -25.99 14.44
C ALA A 21 2.10 -26.43 15.25
N PRO A 22 2.32 -25.93 16.49
CA PRO A 22 3.50 -26.32 17.26
C PRO A 22 3.46 -27.81 17.59
N GLY A 23 4.55 -28.52 17.31
CA GLY A 23 4.66 -29.97 17.51
C GLY A 23 4.43 -30.81 16.25
N ASP A 24 3.82 -30.24 15.21
CA ASP A 24 3.67 -30.88 13.88
C ASP A 24 4.44 -30.12 12.79
N GLN A 25 4.57 -28.80 12.95
CA GLN A 25 5.24 -27.91 12.00
C GLN A 25 6.37 -27.11 12.65
N VAL A 26 7.37 -26.77 11.84
CA VAL A 26 8.41 -25.80 12.18
C VAL A 26 7.86 -24.40 11.92
N ALA A 27 8.16 -23.44 12.80
CA ALA A 27 7.76 -22.05 12.63
C ALA A 27 8.31 -21.48 11.30
N PRO A 28 7.55 -20.64 10.58
CA PRO A 28 8.02 -20.05 9.34
C PRO A 28 9.23 -19.16 9.58
N CYS A 29 10.25 -19.30 8.73
CA CYS A 29 11.50 -18.56 8.87
C CYS A 29 11.38 -17.09 8.43
N ALA A 30 10.39 -16.79 7.58
CA ALA A 30 10.04 -15.45 7.12
C ALA A 30 8.57 -15.40 6.69
N VAL A 31 7.97 -14.20 6.73
CA VAL A 31 6.69 -13.91 6.06
C VAL A 31 6.99 -13.26 4.71
N LEU A 32 6.43 -13.81 3.63
CA LEU A 32 6.59 -13.26 2.28
C LEU A 32 5.37 -12.41 1.91
N TRP A 33 5.60 -11.13 1.66
CA TRP A 33 4.59 -10.18 1.18
C TRP A 33 4.90 -9.82 -0.28
N ALA A 34 4.41 -10.66 -1.19
CA ALA A 34 4.50 -10.46 -2.63
C ALA A 34 3.53 -9.36 -3.09
N ASP A 35 4.00 -8.45 -3.94
CA ASP A 35 3.21 -7.36 -4.51
C ASP A 35 3.58 -7.11 -5.98
N PRO A 36 3.04 -7.91 -6.92
CA PRO A 36 3.42 -7.88 -8.34
C PRO A 36 3.23 -6.50 -8.99
N GLU A 37 2.17 -5.79 -8.58
CA GLU A 37 1.76 -4.51 -9.15
C GLU A 37 2.27 -3.31 -8.34
N ARG A 38 3.03 -3.56 -7.26
CA ARG A 38 3.59 -2.52 -6.37
C ARG A 38 2.51 -1.64 -5.72
N LEU A 39 1.30 -2.18 -5.53
CA LEU A 39 0.14 -1.43 -5.02
C LEU A 39 0.30 -1.01 -3.55
N TRP A 40 1.15 -1.69 -2.79
CA TRP A 40 1.46 -1.38 -1.40
C TRP A 40 2.73 -0.53 -1.25
N ALA A 41 3.48 -0.29 -2.33
CA ALA A 41 4.79 0.35 -2.24
C ALA A 41 4.74 1.74 -1.59
N THR A 42 3.64 2.47 -1.79
CA THR A 42 3.44 3.82 -1.23
C THR A 42 3.28 3.83 0.28
N VAL A 43 2.91 2.71 0.92
CA VAL A 43 2.73 2.66 2.38
C VAL A 43 3.91 2.09 3.15
N VAL A 44 4.84 1.42 2.46
CA VAL A 44 6.03 0.86 3.12
C VAL A 44 6.81 1.89 3.93
N PRO A 45 7.04 3.13 3.45
CA PRO A 45 7.71 4.16 4.25
C PRO A 45 7.02 4.46 5.59
N GLU A 46 5.68 4.43 5.63
CA GLU A 46 4.89 4.65 6.86
C GLU A 46 4.92 3.44 7.80
N LEU A 47 5.09 2.23 7.23
CA LEU A 47 5.16 0.99 8.01
C LEU A 47 6.54 0.76 8.62
N LEU A 48 7.63 1.19 7.97
CA LEU A 48 8.99 0.97 8.46
C LEU A 48 9.18 1.46 9.92
N PRO A 49 8.78 2.67 10.35
CA PRO A 49 8.98 3.10 11.73
C PRO A 49 8.24 2.25 12.79
N VAL A 50 7.11 1.64 12.42
CA VAL A 50 6.22 0.92 13.34
C VAL A 50 6.31 -0.61 13.22
N LEU A 51 7.00 -1.10 12.19
CA LEU A 51 7.23 -2.52 11.90
C LEU A 51 8.75 -2.78 11.74
N PRO A 52 9.50 -2.89 12.84
CA PRO A 52 10.96 -3.08 12.82
C PRO A 52 11.41 -4.30 12.03
N GLU A 53 10.61 -5.36 12.02
CA GLU A 53 10.88 -6.62 11.32
C GLU A 53 10.53 -6.60 9.82
N LEU A 54 10.14 -5.44 9.25
CA LEU A 54 9.89 -5.26 7.82
C LEU A 54 11.19 -4.92 7.06
N TYR A 55 11.44 -5.68 6.00
CA TYR A 55 12.56 -5.51 5.05
C TYR A 55 12.03 -5.54 3.63
N GLN A 56 12.56 -4.70 2.73
CA GLN A 56 12.10 -4.62 1.34
C GLN A 56 13.14 -5.06 0.31
N LEU A 57 12.67 -5.71 -0.75
CA LEU A 57 13.52 -6.12 -1.87
C LEU A 57 13.84 -4.88 -2.71
N GLY A 58 15.12 -4.63 -2.96
CA GLY A 58 15.53 -3.47 -3.74
C GLY A 58 17.04 -3.24 -3.75
N ARG A 59 17.43 -1.98 -3.99
CA ARG A 59 18.83 -1.57 -3.84
C ARG A 59 19.22 -1.61 -2.37
N TYR A 60 20.48 -1.92 -2.10
CA TYR A 60 21.01 -1.96 -0.74
C TYR A 60 20.99 -0.56 -0.11
N ASP A 61 20.22 -0.44 0.97
CA ASP A 61 20.06 0.76 1.78
C ASP A 61 19.62 0.35 3.19
N LEU A 62 20.49 0.57 4.18
CA LEU A 62 20.25 0.14 5.56
C LEU A 62 19.20 1.00 6.29
N GLU A 63 19.09 2.29 5.95
CA GLU A 63 18.11 3.18 6.58
C GLU A 63 16.69 2.80 6.16
N LEU A 64 16.54 2.44 4.88
CA LEU A 64 15.27 1.97 4.32
C LEU A 64 15.04 0.47 4.52
N ARG A 65 15.95 -0.24 5.20
CA ARG A 65 15.96 -1.71 5.35
C ARG A 65 15.68 -2.42 4.01
N SER A 66 16.36 -1.95 2.98
CA SER A 66 16.23 -2.41 1.61
C SER A 66 17.49 -3.13 1.17
N GLY A 67 17.32 -4.19 0.37
CA GLY A 67 18.47 -4.84 -0.25
C GLY A 67 18.10 -5.95 -1.22
N PRO A 68 19.12 -6.47 -1.95
CA PRO A 68 18.91 -7.53 -2.92
C PRO A 68 18.52 -8.84 -2.23
N ALA A 69 18.02 -9.81 -3.00
CA ALA A 69 17.57 -11.11 -2.50
C ALA A 69 18.59 -11.82 -1.59
N LEU A 70 19.88 -11.78 -1.96
CA LEU A 70 20.94 -12.40 -1.14
C LEU A 70 21.06 -11.71 0.24
N TRP A 71 20.92 -10.38 0.28
CA TRP A 71 20.92 -9.65 1.55
C TRP A 71 19.71 -10.01 2.41
N MET A 72 18.52 -10.15 1.80
CA MET A 72 17.32 -10.60 2.51
C MET A 72 17.48 -12.02 3.09
N ARG A 73 18.17 -12.91 2.37
CA ARG A 73 18.56 -14.24 2.89
C ARG A 73 19.49 -14.12 4.10
N CYS A 74 20.43 -13.18 4.09
CA CYS A 74 21.26 -12.91 5.26
C CYS A 74 20.47 -12.34 6.46
N ILE A 75 19.44 -11.51 6.20
CA ILE A 75 18.51 -11.05 7.24
C ILE A 75 17.75 -12.23 7.86
N GLU A 76 17.15 -13.09 7.04
CA GLU A 76 16.42 -14.29 7.53
C GLU A 76 17.35 -15.23 8.31
N ALA A 77 18.55 -15.47 7.79
CA ALA A 77 19.55 -16.31 8.43
C ALA A 77 20.21 -15.63 9.65
N ARG A 78 19.91 -14.35 9.91
CA ARG A 78 20.45 -13.53 11.00
C ARG A 78 21.98 -13.48 11.03
N LEU A 79 22.59 -13.36 9.84
CA LEU A 79 24.05 -13.38 9.66
C LEU A 79 24.66 -11.97 9.57
N ILE A 80 23.85 -10.92 9.67
CA ILE A 80 24.27 -9.53 9.52
C ILE A 80 23.62 -8.65 10.58
N GLU A 81 24.25 -7.51 10.85
CA GLU A 81 23.68 -6.47 11.70
C GLU A 81 22.37 -5.93 11.11
N GLY A 82 21.41 -5.62 11.98
CA GLY A 82 20.07 -5.16 11.58
C GLY A 82 19.06 -6.28 11.30
N ALA A 83 19.44 -7.55 11.39
CA ALA A 83 18.51 -8.67 11.38
C ALA A 83 17.60 -8.67 12.64
N PRO A 84 16.37 -9.20 12.57
CA PRO A 84 15.45 -9.18 13.69
C PRO A 84 15.91 -10.15 14.80
N ALA A 85 15.35 -9.99 16.01
CA ALA A 85 15.61 -10.88 17.13
C ALA A 85 15.26 -12.35 16.80
N ALA A 86 15.81 -13.30 17.56
CA ALA A 86 15.66 -14.73 17.30
C ALA A 86 14.20 -15.21 17.33
N ASP A 87 13.38 -14.62 18.19
CA ASP A 87 11.95 -14.89 18.36
C ASP A 87 11.04 -14.09 17.41
N THR A 88 11.64 -13.22 16.58
CA THR A 88 10.92 -12.34 15.67
C THR A 88 11.08 -12.84 14.23
N THR A 89 9.97 -13.18 13.58
CA THR A 89 9.95 -13.60 12.18
C THR A 89 10.04 -12.37 11.26
N PRO A 90 11.06 -12.26 10.38
CA PRO A 90 11.14 -11.16 9.42
C PRO A 90 9.97 -11.17 8.44
N ILE A 91 9.50 -9.99 8.06
CA ILE A 91 8.53 -9.76 7.00
C ILE A 91 9.29 -9.20 5.80
N LEU A 92 9.29 -9.95 4.70
CA LEU A 92 9.97 -9.59 3.47
C LEU A 92 8.94 -9.06 2.46
N TYR A 93 8.96 -7.76 2.23
CA TYR A 93 8.15 -7.10 1.21
C TYR A 93 8.84 -7.17 -0.16
N LEU A 94 8.14 -7.69 -1.16
CA LEU A 94 8.68 -8.03 -2.47
C LEU A 94 7.95 -7.24 -3.58
N PRO A 95 8.26 -5.95 -3.76
CA PRO A 95 7.62 -5.12 -4.78
C PRO A 95 8.00 -5.59 -6.18
N GLY A 96 7.00 -5.80 -7.04
CA GLY A 96 7.17 -6.28 -8.40
C GLY A 96 7.41 -7.78 -8.52
N VAL A 97 7.20 -8.55 -7.44
CA VAL A 97 7.38 -10.00 -7.41
C VAL A 97 6.04 -10.67 -7.11
N SER A 98 5.69 -11.65 -7.93
CA SER A 98 4.56 -12.54 -7.69
C SER A 98 4.97 -13.84 -7.01
N ARG A 99 4.00 -14.49 -6.39
CA ARG A 99 4.17 -15.84 -5.85
C ARG A 99 4.58 -16.82 -6.95
N GLU A 100 4.04 -16.67 -8.16
CA GLU A 100 4.34 -17.60 -9.25
C GLU A 100 5.80 -17.49 -9.70
N GLN A 101 6.37 -16.27 -9.72
CA GLN A 101 7.80 -16.08 -10.00
C GLN A 101 8.71 -16.77 -8.97
N LEU A 102 8.28 -16.86 -7.71
CA LEU A 102 9.01 -17.62 -6.69
C LEU A 102 8.83 -19.13 -6.84
N ARG A 103 7.65 -19.59 -7.31
CA ARG A 103 7.33 -21.01 -7.51
C ARG A 103 8.01 -21.64 -8.71
N ALA A 104 8.09 -20.91 -9.82
CA ALA A 104 8.71 -21.36 -11.06
C ALA A 104 10.23 -21.30 -10.95
N ALA A 105 10.83 -22.19 -10.13
CA ALA A 105 12.27 -22.20 -9.86
C ALA A 105 13.14 -22.29 -11.12
N GLU A 106 12.66 -22.99 -12.16
CA GLU A 106 13.35 -23.15 -13.45
C GLU A 106 13.39 -21.86 -14.27
N ASP A 107 12.36 -21.01 -14.14
CA ASP A 107 12.21 -19.73 -14.85
C ASP A 107 12.54 -18.52 -13.96
N CYS A 108 12.99 -18.77 -12.73
CA CYS A 108 13.29 -17.73 -11.75
C CYS A 108 14.55 -16.94 -12.18
N THR A 109 14.47 -15.62 -12.11
CA THR A 109 15.62 -14.75 -12.41
C THR A 109 16.75 -14.98 -11.40
N ALA A 110 17.99 -14.79 -11.83
CA ALA A 110 19.17 -14.92 -10.95
C ALA A 110 19.09 -13.97 -9.74
N GLU A 111 18.43 -12.82 -9.90
CA GLU A 111 18.20 -11.84 -8.85
C GLU A 111 17.25 -12.33 -7.76
N LEU A 112 16.31 -13.23 -8.08
CA LEU A 112 15.32 -13.77 -7.13
C LEU A 112 15.67 -15.17 -6.64
N ALA A 113 16.61 -15.86 -7.29
CA ALA A 113 16.97 -17.25 -7.02
C ALA A 113 17.24 -17.52 -5.53
N ALA A 114 17.85 -16.57 -4.83
CA ALA A 114 18.14 -16.69 -3.40
C ALA A 114 16.86 -16.76 -2.53
N LEU A 115 15.72 -16.22 -2.97
CA LEU A 115 14.45 -16.22 -2.23
C LEU A 115 13.56 -17.44 -2.53
N VAL A 116 13.80 -18.17 -3.62
CA VAL A 116 12.93 -19.28 -4.07
C VAL A 116 12.66 -20.29 -2.97
N GLU A 117 13.69 -20.64 -2.18
CA GLU A 117 13.54 -21.65 -1.12
C GLU A 117 12.62 -21.18 0.02
N LEU A 118 12.49 -19.86 0.24
CA LEU A 118 11.66 -19.29 1.30
C LEU A 118 10.17 -19.57 1.09
N GLN A 119 9.74 -19.97 -0.10
CA GLN A 119 8.35 -20.40 -0.30
C GLN A 119 8.03 -21.73 0.42
N TYR A 120 9.06 -22.51 0.76
CA TYR A 120 8.90 -23.80 1.43
C TYR A 120 9.14 -23.70 2.94
N ARG A 121 10.06 -22.82 3.37
CA ARG A 121 10.38 -22.62 4.81
C ARG A 121 9.72 -21.39 5.43
N GLY A 122 9.28 -20.45 4.63
CA GLY A 122 8.52 -19.27 5.05
C GLY A 122 7.01 -19.45 4.84
N ALA A 123 6.27 -18.38 5.11
CA ALA A 123 4.83 -18.33 4.92
C ALA A 123 4.44 -17.11 4.09
N ALA A 124 3.67 -17.30 3.03
CA ALA A 124 3.23 -16.19 2.17
C ALA A 124 1.93 -15.58 2.69
N TRP A 125 1.87 -14.24 2.79
CA TRP A 125 0.63 -13.53 3.09
C TRP A 125 -0.23 -13.43 1.83
N LEU A 126 -1.16 -14.38 1.70
CA LEU A 126 -2.01 -14.53 0.51
C LEU A 126 -3.49 -14.53 0.91
N HIS A 127 -4.33 -14.13 -0.04
CA HIS A 127 -5.77 -14.29 0.10
C HIS A 127 -6.12 -15.79 0.13
N VAL A 128 -7.26 -16.16 0.72
CA VAL A 128 -7.74 -17.57 0.83
C VAL A 128 -7.92 -18.28 -0.51
N ASN A 129 -7.90 -17.55 -1.63
CA ASN A 129 -7.96 -18.11 -2.99
C ASN A 129 -6.56 -18.33 -3.60
N GLY A 130 -5.49 -18.08 -2.82
CA GLY A 130 -4.09 -18.21 -3.22
C GLY A 130 -3.52 -17.03 -4.01
N LYS A 131 -4.26 -15.94 -4.22
CA LYS A 131 -3.72 -14.72 -4.86
C LYS A 131 -3.09 -13.77 -3.85
N GLU A 132 -2.21 -12.91 -4.33
CA GLU A 132 -1.63 -11.81 -3.57
C GLU A 132 -2.71 -10.82 -3.12
N TRP A 133 -2.55 -10.28 -1.91
CA TRP A 133 -3.44 -9.24 -1.43
C TRP A 133 -3.18 -7.94 -2.18
N THR A 134 -4.20 -7.38 -2.82
CA THR A 134 -4.22 -5.97 -3.24
C THR A 134 -4.82 -5.12 -2.12
N PRO A 135 -4.55 -3.79 -2.06
CA PRO A 135 -5.22 -2.90 -1.12
C PRO A 135 -6.74 -3.03 -1.19
N TYR A 136 -7.32 -3.00 -2.38
CA TYR A 136 -8.75 -3.18 -2.59
C TYR A 136 -9.25 -4.52 -2.00
N ALA A 137 -8.60 -5.63 -2.35
CA ALA A 137 -9.01 -6.96 -1.88
C ALA A 137 -8.95 -7.03 -0.34
N TYR A 138 -7.91 -6.45 0.27
CA TYR A 138 -7.73 -6.41 1.72
C TYR A 138 -8.84 -5.62 2.41
N LEU A 139 -9.25 -4.48 1.85
CA LEU A 139 -10.36 -3.71 2.43
C LEU A 139 -11.70 -4.45 2.36
N VAL A 140 -12.03 -5.10 1.24
CA VAL A 140 -13.37 -5.69 1.03
C VAL A 140 -13.53 -7.12 1.56
N SER A 141 -12.44 -7.87 1.72
CA SER A 141 -12.57 -9.29 2.06
C SER A 141 -12.99 -9.49 3.50
N ARG A 142 -14.02 -10.32 3.72
CA ARG A 142 -14.41 -10.85 5.04
C ARG A 142 -13.49 -11.96 5.56
N HIS A 143 -12.63 -12.50 4.69
CA HIS A 143 -11.77 -13.64 4.98
C HIS A 143 -10.31 -13.19 5.03
N GLY A 144 -9.91 -12.65 6.19
CA GLY A 144 -8.55 -12.11 6.41
C GLY A 144 -8.35 -10.67 5.97
N GLY A 145 -9.42 -9.98 5.54
CA GLY A 145 -9.44 -8.54 5.27
C GLY A 145 -10.30 -7.77 6.28
N LEU A 146 -10.72 -6.55 5.91
CA LEU A 146 -11.42 -5.62 6.82
C LEU A 146 -12.95 -5.58 6.71
N ASP A 147 -13.52 -6.28 5.73
CA ASP A 147 -14.98 -6.32 5.47
C ASP A 147 -15.62 -4.93 5.33
N LEU A 148 -15.02 -4.07 4.52
CA LEU A 148 -15.49 -2.71 4.21
C LEU A 148 -16.25 -2.67 2.87
N ASP A 149 -17.24 -1.78 2.76
CA ASP A 149 -17.95 -1.51 1.51
C ASP A 149 -17.11 -0.56 0.64
N VAL A 150 -16.37 -1.10 -0.32
CA VAL A 150 -15.54 -0.32 -1.27
C VAL A 150 -16.05 -0.52 -2.69
N ALA A 151 -16.28 0.59 -3.41
CA ALA A 151 -16.66 0.55 -4.82
C ALA A 151 -15.52 -0.02 -5.69
N LYS A 152 -15.87 -0.73 -6.77
CA LYS A 152 -14.91 -1.46 -7.64
C LYS A 152 -14.67 -0.80 -9.00
N ASP A 153 -15.16 0.41 -9.21
CA ASP A 153 -14.89 1.14 -10.45
C ASP A 153 -13.44 1.65 -10.50
N GLN A 154 -12.94 1.91 -11.70
CA GLN A 154 -11.54 2.33 -11.91
C GLN A 154 -11.22 3.64 -11.20
N ALA A 155 -12.17 4.59 -11.12
CA ALA A 155 -11.94 5.85 -10.45
C ALA A 155 -11.73 5.64 -8.94
N THR A 156 -12.48 4.72 -8.32
CA THR A 156 -12.30 4.34 -6.93
C THR A 156 -10.95 3.65 -6.68
N LEU A 157 -10.54 2.72 -7.55
CA LEU A 157 -9.24 2.03 -7.42
C LEU A 157 -8.07 3.01 -7.56
N ASP A 158 -8.16 3.94 -8.50
CA ASP A 158 -7.17 4.99 -8.71
C ASP A 158 -7.05 5.94 -7.52
N ALA A 159 -8.20 6.35 -6.95
CA ALA A 159 -8.24 7.23 -5.79
C ALA A 159 -7.71 6.51 -4.53
N LEU A 160 -8.06 5.23 -4.35
CA LEU A 160 -7.55 4.39 -3.26
C LEU A 160 -6.02 4.33 -3.29
N ALA A 161 -5.39 4.13 -4.45
CA ALA A 161 -3.93 4.06 -4.55
C ALA A 161 -3.24 5.35 -4.05
N GLY A 162 -3.84 6.51 -4.31
CA GLY A 162 -3.35 7.80 -3.83
C GLY A 162 -3.63 8.07 -2.35
N ALA A 163 -4.76 7.59 -1.84
CA ALA A 163 -5.18 7.79 -0.45
C ALA A 163 -4.61 6.76 0.53
N LEU A 164 -3.96 5.70 0.04
CA LEU A 164 -3.54 4.55 0.85
C LEU A 164 -2.65 4.93 2.06
N PRO A 165 -1.66 5.85 1.95
CA PRO A 165 -0.87 6.28 3.11
C PRO A 165 -1.73 6.94 4.19
N SER A 166 -2.62 7.87 3.81
CA SER A 166 -3.54 8.51 4.75
C SER A 166 -4.51 7.50 5.37
N LEU A 167 -4.99 6.54 4.57
CA LEU A 167 -5.94 5.51 5.01
C LEU A 167 -5.35 4.64 6.13
N LEU A 168 -4.04 4.40 6.17
CA LEU A 168 -3.41 3.60 7.24
C LEU A 168 -3.63 4.20 8.63
N GLY A 169 -3.74 5.53 8.73
CA GLY A 169 -4.00 6.25 9.97
C GLY A 169 -5.46 6.19 10.41
N GLU A 170 -6.39 5.82 9.52
CA GLU A 170 -7.82 5.88 9.79
C GLU A 170 -8.28 4.73 10.70
N PRO A 171 -9.07 5.02 11.76
CA PRO A 171 -9.69 3.98 12.57
C PRO A 171 -10.70 3.17 11.75
N VAL A 172 -10.57 1.83 11.75
CA VAL A 172 -11.46 0.96 10.96
C VAL A 172 -12.93 1.16 11.33
N ALA A 173 -13.23 1.47 12.59
CA ALA A 173 -14.60 1.76 13.04
C ALA A 173 -15.24 2.97 12.32
N GLN A 174 -14.46 3.95 11.86
CA GLN A 174 -14.96 5.14 11.14
C GLN A 174 -15.24 4.86 9.66
N LEU A 175 -14.69 3.76 9.13
CA LEU A 175 -14.89 3.32 7.75
C LEU A 175 -16.10 2.39 7.61
N ARG A 176 -16.45 1.67 8.68
CA ARG A 176 -17.59 0.74 8.68
C ARG A 176 -18.93 1.45 8.52
N GLY A 177 -19.84 0.84 7.78
CA GLY A 177 -21.18 1.37 7.51
C GLY A 177 -21.20 2.53 6.51
N ARG A 178 -20.07 2.84 5.87
CA ARG A 178 -19.94 3.82 4.79
C ARG A 178 -19.53 3.12 3.51
N ARG A 179 -19.99 3.64 2.38
CA ARG A 179 -19.46 3.27 1.08
C ARG A 179 -18.21 4.09 0.79
N LEU A 180 -17.08 3.42 0.55
CA LEU A 180 -15.81 4.03 0.22
C LEU A 180 -15.64 4.02 -1.30
N ASP A 181 -15.83 5.17 -1.93
CA ASP A 181 -15.69 5.36 -3.36
C ASP A 181 -14.61 6.41 -3.69
N SER A 182 -14.49 6.75 -4.98
CA SER A 182 -13.53 7.76 -5.42
C SER A 182 -13.68 9.11 -4.71
N GLU A 183 -14.90 9.53 -4.37
CA GLU A 183 -15.13 10.82 -3.70
C GLU A 183 -14.59 10.76 -2.28
N PHE A 184 -14.88 9.68 -1.55
CA PHE A 184 -14.35 9.45 -0.21
C PHE A 184 -12.81 9.49 -0.18
N PHE A 185 -12.14 8.74 -1.06
CA PHE A 185 -10.68 8.68 -1.09
C PHE A 185 -10.05 10.00 -1.54
N ASN A 186 -10.65 10.69 -2.52
CA ASN A 186 -10.15 12.00 -2.95
C ASN A 186 -10.28 13.04 -1.84
N ALA A 187 -11.38 13.05 -1.08
CA ALA A 187 -11.56 13.96 0.05
C ALA A 187 -10.53 13.75 1.18
N MET A 188 -10.02 12.52 1.34
CA MET A 188 -8.95 12.21 2.28
C MET A 188 -7.61 12.85 1.89
N VAL A 189 -7.36 12.99 0.59
CA VAL A 189 -6.12 13.59 0.04
C VAL A 189 -6.27 15.11 -0.17
N ALA A 190 -7.48 15.56 -0.51
CA ALA A 190 -7.81 16.93 -0.86
C ALA A 190 -9.12 17.39 -0.15
N PRO A 191 -9.07 17.73 1.15
CA PRO A 191 -10.29 17.99 1.93
C PRO A 191 -10.96 19.35 1.66
N ASP A 192 -10.30 20.31 1.01
CA ASP A 192 -10.81 21.67 0.76
C ASP A 192 -10.83 22.00 -0.75
N ALA A 193 -11.74 21.39 -1.50
CA ALA A 193 -11.82 21.57 -2.96
C ALA A 193 -11.91 23.04 -3.39
N THR A 194 -12.71 23.83 -2.68
CA THR A 194 -12.97 25.23 -3.04
C THR A 194 -11.75 26.10 -2.74
N GLY A 195 -11.14 25.98 -1.56
CA GLY A 195 -9.91 26.70 -1.26
C GLY A 195 -8.75 26.25 -2.14
N LEU A 196 -8.69 24.97 -2.49
CA LEU A 196 -7.73 24.43 -3.48
C LEU A 196 -7.94 25.05 -4.86
N LEU A 197 -9.19 25.18 -5.31
CA LEU A 197 -9.53 25.80 -6.60
C LEU A 197 -9.13 27.28 -6.63
N LEU A 198 -9.40 28.04 -5.56
CA LEU A 198 -8.99 29.45 -5.44
C LEU A 198 -7.46 29.62 -5.43
N ARG A 199 -6.75 28.75 -4.70
CA ARG A 199 -5.28 28.73 -4.70
C ARG A 199 -4.72 28.36 -6.07
N TRP A 200 -5.33 27.42 -6.77
CA TRP A 200 -4.94 27.06 -8.13
C TRP A 200 -5.15 28.21 -9.10
N LEU A 201 -6.29 28.92 -9.02
CA LEU A 201 -6.55 30.11 -9.83
C LEU A 201 -5.51 31.23 -9.63
N SER A 202 -4.93 31.30 -8.43
CA SER A 202 -3.94 32.33 -8.09
C SER A 202 -2.55 32.05 -8.68
N ASP A 203 -2.17 30.78 -8.82
CA ASP A 203 -0.87 30.35 -9.35
C ASP A 203 -0.97 28.91 -9.92
N PRO A 204 -1.49 28.73 -11.15
CA PRO A 204 -1.79 27.39 -11.68
C PRO A 204 -0.54 26.51 -11.83
N GLU A 205 0.55 27.09 -12.32
CA GLU A 205 1.80 26.37 -12.57
C GLU A 205 2.48 25.98 -11.25
N GLY A 206 2.65 26.93 -10.33
CA GLY A 206 3.25 26.63 -9.03
C GLY A 206 2.35 25.71 -8.19
N PHE A 207 1.02 25.81 -8.31
CA PHE A 207 0.10 24.92 -7.61
C PHE A 207 0.25 23.46 -8.04
N ARG A 208 0.49 23.20 -9.33
CA ARG A 208 0.79 21.87 -9.85
C ARG A 208 2.16 21.38 -9.39
N GLN A 209 3.19 22.23 -9.47
CA GLN A 209 4.57 21.86 -9.12
C GLN A 209 4.72 21.50 -7.63
N ARG A 210 3.95 22.14 -6.75
CA ARG A 210 3.99 21.89 -5.30
C ARG A 210 3.21 20.65 -4.85
N ARG A 211 2.60 19.90 -5.77
CA ARG A 211 1.79 18.72 -5.46
C ARG A 211 2.37 17.47 -6.10
N SER A 212 2.30 16.39 -5.33
CA SER A 212 2.49 15.06 -5.85
C SER A 212 1.44 14.71 -6.91
N ASP A 213 1.74 13.72 -7.75
CA ASP A 213 0.80 13.26 -8.78
C ASP A 213 -0.53 12.76 -8.22
N PRO A 214 -0.58 12.03 -7.08
CA PRO A 214 -1.85 11.66 -6.43
C PRO A 214 -2.68 12.87 -5.99
N GLU A 215 -2.06 13.86 -5.35
CA GLU A 215 -2.76 15.07 -4.89
C GLU A 215 -3.31 15.88 -6.07
N TRP A 216 -2.54 15.98 -7.16
CA TRP A 216 -3.00 16.65 -8.38
C TRP A 216 -4.19 15.92 -9.02
N LYS A 217 -4.11 14.59 -9.12
CA LYS A 217 -5.20 13.76 -9.68
C LYS A 217 -6.47 13.87 -8.84
N ALA A 218 -6.35 13.82 -7.51
CA ALA A 218 -7.46 14.01 -6.58
C ALA A 218 -8.12 15.39 -6.76
N PHE A 219 -7.32 16.46 -6.79
CA PHE A 219 -7.81 17.81 -7.05
C PHE A 219 -8.58 17.93 -8.39
N CYS A 220 -8.03 17.35 -9.47
CA CYS A 220 -8.69 17.38 -10.78
C CYS A 220 -10.02 16.62 -10.78
N GLN A 221 -10.07 15.48 -10.11
CA GLN A 221 -11.31 14.69 -10.01
C GLN A 221 -12.37 15.43 -9.18
N GLN A 222 -11.94 16.08 -8.10
CA GLN A 222 -12.82 16.85 -7.24
C GLN A 222 -13.37 18.10 -7.96
N CYS A 223 -12.55 18.79 -8.77
CA CYS A 223 -13.02 19.88 -9.63
C CYS A 223 -14.11 19.42 -10.62
N LYS A 224 -13.98 18.20 -11.16
CA LYS A 224 -14.97 17.64 -12.09
C LYS A 224 -16.28 17.34 -11.39
N THR A 225 -16.23 16.68 -10.23
CA THR A 225 -17.40 16.30 -9.47
C THR A 225 -18.11 17.51 -8.86
N GLU A 226 -17.36 18.39 -8.18
CA GLU A 226 -17.94 19.47 -7.39
C GLU A 226 -18.15 20.75 -8.19
N ALA A 227 -17.32 21.05 -9.20
CA ALA A 227 -17.37 22.32 -9.95
C ALA A 227 -17.69 22.15 -11.44
N GLY A 228 -17.83 20.92 -11.95
CA GLY A 228 -18.05 20.65 -13.36
C GLY A 228 -16.90 21.12 -14.26
N LEU A 229 -15.70 21.24 -13.70
CA LEU A 229 -14.51 21.82 -14.32
C LEU A 229 -13.42 20.74 -14.45
N ASP A 230 -12.77 20.65 -15.60
CA ASP A 230 -11.54 19.87 -15.77
C ASP A 230 -10.31 20.81 -15.79
N PRO A 231 -9.53 20.92 -14.70
CA PRO A 231 -8.36 21.82 -14.64
C PRO A 231 -7.34 21.61 -15.75
N VAL A 232 -7.28 20.40 -16.33
CA VAL A 232 -6.37 20.05 -17.43
C VAL A 232 -6.90 20.54 -18.78
N LYS A 233 -8.22 20.50 -19.00
CA LYS A 233 -8.84 20.87 -20.29
C LYS A 233 -9.35 22.30 -20.34
N ASP A 234 -9.92 22.77 -19.25
CA ASP A 234 -10.70 24.02 -19.18
C ASP A 234 -9.85 25.23 -18.77
N GLY A 235 -8.78 24.98 -18.01
CA GLY A 235 -7.84 26.00 -17.56
C GLY A 235 -8.42 27.06 -16.60
N PRO A 236 -7.59 28.01 -16.14
CA PRO A 236 -7.94 28.94 -15.05
C PRO A 236 -9.04 29.94 -15.42
N LEU A 237 -9.09 30.41 -16.66
CA LEU A 237 -10.07 31.43 -17.08
C LEU A 237 -11.51 30.90 -17.01
N LYS A 238 -11.74 29.70 -17.53
CA LYS A 238 -13.07 29.05 -17.48
C LYS A 238 -13.49 28.74 -16.04
N ALA A 239 -12.53 28.34 -15.20
CA ALA A 239 -12.77 28.13 -13.78
C ALA A 239 -13.18 29.39 -13.03
N ALA A 240 -12.54 30.53 -13.30
CA ALA A 240 -12.92 31.82 -12.73
C ALA A 240 -14.33 32.23 -13.15
N THR A 241 -14.72 31.99 -14.41
CA THR A 241 -16.08 32.24 -14.89
C THR A 241 -17.12 31.37 -14.17
N LEU A 242 -16.86 30.08 -14.00
CA LEU A 242 -17.77 29.16 -13.30
C LEU A 242 -17.93 29.54 -11.82
N LEU A 243 -16.85 29.99 -11.17
CA LEU A 243 -16.90 30.48 -9.79
C LEU A 243 -17.69 31.79 -9.66
N ALA A 244 -17.54 32.72 -10.61
CA ALA A 244 -18.27 33.98 -10.60
C ALA A 244 -19.78 33.82 -10.90
N ALA A 245 -20.17 32.70 -11.53
CA ALA A 245 -21.56 32.39 -11.87
C ALA A 245 -22.29 31.58 -10.79
N ARG A 246 -21.61 31.21 -9.70
CA ARG A 246 -22.19 30.56 -8.51
C ARG A 246 -22.63 31.59 -7.48
#